data_AF-A0AA91T289-F1
#
_entry.id   AF-A0AA91T289-F1
#
_cell.length_a   1.000
_cell.length_b   1.000
_cell.length_c   1.000
_cell.angle_alpha   90.00
_cell.angle_beta   90.00
_cell.angle_gamma   90.00
#
_symmetry.space_group_name_H-M   'P 1'
#
loop_
_entity.id
_entity.type
_entity.pdbx_description
1 polymer ?
#
loop_
_entity_poly.entity_id
_entity_poly.type
_entity_poly.pdbx_seq_one_letter_code
_entity_poly.pdbx_strand_id
1 'polypeptide(L)'
;MEYVTLISNDNHRFVVMKEVASISPVLRSSHEFEEGQTGRISLDMDAEILDVVVEYLHYFYKYKDQSEDAAVPEFKIPTHLALELLVKADFLDI
;
A
#
# COMPACT_ATOMS: atom_id res chain seq x y z
N MET A 1 10.90 -8.74 -11.81
CA MET A 1 11.08 -7.87 -10.64
C MET A 1 10.13 -8.36 -9.56
N GLU A 2 10.67 -8.81 -8.43
CA GLU A 2 9.86 -9.33 -7.29
C GLU A 2 9.39 -8.22 -6.35
N TYR A 3 10.01 -7.04 -6.44
CA TYR A 3 9.72 -5.89 -5.60
C TYR A 3 9.39 -4.66 -6.44
N VAL A 4 8.66 -3.75 -5.82
CA VAL A 4 8.24 -2.47 -6.38
C VAL A 4 8.57 -1.37 -5.38
N THR A 5 8.93 -0.20 -5.87
CA THR A 5 9.26 0.96 -5.03
C THR A 5 8.13 1.98 -5.14
N LEU A 6 7.40 2.19 -4.05
CA LEU A 6 6.44 3.28 -3.91
C LEU A 6 7.18 4.53 -3.44
N ILE A 7 6.93 5.67 -4.08
CA ILE A 7 7.59 6.93 -3.82
C ILE A 7 6.53 7.93 -3.38
N SER A 8 6.66 8.48 -2.17
CA SER A 8 5.79 9.54 -1.65
C SER A 8 6.17 10.91 -2.24
N ASN A 9 5.32 11.90 -2.01
CA ASN A 9 5.49 13.26 -2.50
C ASN A 9 6.76 13.95 -1.95
N ASP A 10 7.16 13.59 -0.73
CA ASP A 10 8.40 14.04 -0.07
C ASP A 10 9.64 13.19 -0.46
N ASN A 11 9.53 12.34 -1.49
CA ASN A 11 10.58 11.47 -2.02
C ASN A 11 11.07 10.34 -1.10
N HIS A 12 10.31 9.98 -0.05
CA HIS A 12 10.55 8.72 0.65
C HIS A 12 10.23 7.54 -0.25
N ARG A 13 10.97 6.44 -0.07
CA ARG A 13 10.91 5.25 -0.91
C ARG A 13 10.60 4.02 -0.08
N PHE A 14 9.50 3.37 -0.40
CA PHE A 14 9.03 2.17 0.26
C PHE A 14 9.18 0.99 -0.71
N VAL A 15 9.98 0.00 -0.33
CA VAL A 15 10.19 -1.20 -1.16
C VAL A 15 9.24 -2.29 -0.69
N VAL A 16 8.31 -2.66 -1.54
CA VAL A 16 7.20 -3.58 -1.23
C VAL A 16 7.24 -4.76 -2.18
N MET A 17 6.85 -5.95 -1.72
CA MET A 17 6.73 -7.12 -2.59
C MET A 17 5.64 -6.86 -3.64
N LYS A 18 5.89 -7.29 -4.88
CA LYS A 18 4.92 -7.09 -5.97
C LYS A 18 3.56 -7.70 -5.65
N GLU A 19 3.52 -8.86 -4.98
CA GLU A 19 2.26 -9.52 -4.60
C GLU A 19 1.46 -8.71 -3.56
N VAL A 20 2.17 -8.07 -2.63
CA VAL A 20 1.57 -7.20 -1.61
C VAL A 20 1.05 -5.91 -2.25
N ALA A 21 1.86 -5.25 -3.09
CA ALA A 21 1.42 -4.06 -3.82
C ALA A 21 0.26 -4.37 -4.78
N SER A 22 0.22 -5.59 -5.34
CA SER A 22 -0.86 -6.05 -6.21
C SER A 22 -2.20 -6.22 -5.51
N ILE A 23 -2.28 -6.09 -4.17
CA ILE A 23 -3.56 -6.05 -3.46
C ILE A 23 -4.39 -4.87 -3.95
N SER A 24 -3.76 -3.70 -4.14
CA SER A 24 -4.38 -2.54 -4.78
C SER A 24 -4.48 -2.77 -6.30
N PRO A 25 -5.70 -2.76 -6.88
CA PRO A 25 -5.88 -2.80 -8.33
C PRO A 25 -5.22 -1.62 -9.04
N VAL A 26 -5.19 -0.45 -8.39
CA VAL A 26 -4.54 0.75 -8.93
C VAL A 26 -3.04 0.54 -9.05
N LEU A 27 -2.35 0.12 -7.98
CA LEU A 27 -0.91 -0.19 -8.04
C LEU A 27 -0.63 -1.31 -9.02
N ARG A 28 -1.47 -2.35 -9.06
CA ARG A 28 -1.35 -3.45 -10.04
C ARG A 28 -1.40 -2.92 -11.46
N SER A 29 -2.37 -2.07 -11.78
CA SER A 29 -2.52 -1.50 -13.12
C SER A 29 -1.36 -0.58 -13.49
N SER A 30 -0.87 0.25 -12.56
CA SER A 30 0.30 1.13 -12.78
C SER A 30 1.56 0.34 -13.13
N HIS A 31 1.69 -0.91 -12.66
CA HIS A 31 2.76 -1.81 -13.07
C HIS A 31 2.60 -2.40 -14.48
N GLU A 32 1.38 -2.48 -14.99
CA GLU A 32 1.09 -3.01 -16.33
C GLU A 32 1.26 -1.93 -17.42
N PHE A 33 1.25 -0.65 -17.05
CA PHE A 33 1.57 0.48 -17.93
C PHE A 33 3.08 0.79 -17.99
N GLU A 34 3.50 1.61 -18.96
CA GLU A 34 4.91 1.82 -19.38
C GLU A 34 5.88 2.27 -18.26
N GLU A 35 5.37 2.85 -17.15
CA GLU A 35 6.15 3.16 -15.93
C GLU A 35 6.62 1.91 -15.17
N GLY A 36 5.96 0.76 -15.38
CA GLY A 36 6.25 -0.54 -14.76
C GLY A 36 7.58 -1.19 -15.18
N GLN A 37 8.27 -0.70 -16.21
CA GLN A 37 9.59 -1.22 -16.60
C GLN A 37 10.68 -0.95 -15.55
N THR A 38 10.52 0.10 -14.74
CA THR A 38 11.49 0.46 -13.69
C THR A 38 11.11 -0.07 -12.30
N GLY A 39 9.88 -0.57 -12.12
CA GLY A 39 9.40 -1.04 -10.83
C GLY A 39 9.22 0.07 -9.80
N ARG A 40 8.96 1.31 -10.24
CA ARG A 40 8.76 2.49 -9.39
C ARG A 40 7.39 3.12 -9.64
N ILE A 41 6.68 3.48 -8.58
CA ILE A 41 5.39 4.18 -8.65
C ILE A 41 5.49 5.41 -7.76
N SER A 42 5.23 6.59 -8.33
CA SER A 42 5.12 7.84 -7.58
C SER A 42 3.67 8.06 -7.18
N LEU A 43 3.44 8.35 -5.90
CA LEU A 43 2.12 8.54 -5.30
C LEU A 43 2.03 9.95 -4.73
N ASP A 44 0.91 10.62 -4.99
CA ASP A 44 0.60 11.94 -4.45
C ASP A 44 0.09 11.80 -3.00
N MET A 45 0.96 11.42 -2.08
CA MET A 45 0.69 11.34 -0.65
C MET A 45 1.99 11.48 0.15
N ASP A 46 1.89 11.98 1.37
CA ASP A 46 3.04 12.16 2.26
C ASP A 46 3.55 10.80 2.77
N ALA A 47 4.83 10.75 3.15
CA ALA A 47 5.46 9.53 3.65
C ALA A 47 4.72 8.93 4.84
N GLU A 48 4.20 9.76 5.75
CA GLU A 48 3.47 9.30 6.94
C GLU A 48 2.21 8.50 6.56
N ILE A 49 1.52 8.91 5.50
CA ILE A 49 0.33 8.20 5.01
C ILE A 49 0.72 6.97 4.21
N LEU A 50 1.73 7.10 3.36
CA LEU A 50 2.22 5.97 2.57
C LEU A 50 2.76 4.84 3.47
N ASP A 51 3.38 5.18 4.61
CA ASP A 51 3.85 4.21 5.60
C ASP A 51 2.68 3.38 6.15
N VAL A 52 1.59 4.04 6.56
CA VAL A 52 0.37 3.36 7.06
C VAL A 52 -0.29 2.53 5.96
N VAL A 53 -0.33 3.02 4.71
CA VAL A 53 -0.84 2.25 3.55
C VAL A 53 0.00 0.99 3.33
N VAL A 54 1.32 1.10 3.32
CA VAL A 54 2.22 -0.04 3.13
C VAL A 54 2.08 -1.04 4.27
N GLU A 55 1.97 -0.56 5.51
CA GLU A 55 1.70 -1.39 6.67
C GLU A 55 0.38 -2.16 6.52
N TYR A 56 -0.68 -1.48 6.07
CA TYR A 56 -1.98 -2.09 5.81
C TYR A 56 -1.92 -3.15 4.71
N LEU A 57 -1.23 -2.89 3.59
CA LEU A 57 -1.06 -3.88 2.52
C LEU A 57 -0.37 -5.15 3.03
N HIS A 58 0.68 -5.00 3.85
CA HIS A 58 1.36 -6.14 4.48
C HIS A 58 0.48 -6.88 5.48
N TYR A 59 -0.26 -6.12 6.30
CA TYR A 59 -1.24 -6.66 7.24
C TYR A 59 -2.29 -7.48 6.48
N PHE A 60 -2.94 -6.91 5.47
CA PHE A 60 -3.92 -7.61 4.64
C PHE A 60 -3.32 -8.87 4.02
N TYR A 61 -2.13 -8.78 3.40
CA TYR A 61 -1.46 -9.95 2.81
C TYR A 61 -1.21 -11.07 3.83
N LYS A 62 -0.83 -10.72 5.07
CA LYS A 62 -0.54 -11.68 6.14
C LYS A 62 -1.79 -12.36 6.70
N TYR A 63 -2.92 -11.66 6.73
CA TYR A 63 -4.15 -12.14 7.35
C TYR A 63 -5.23 -12.60 6.35
N LYS A 64 -5.07 -12.36 5.04
CA LYS A 64 -6.06 -12.71 4.00
C LYS A 64 -6.46 -14.19 3.93
N ASP A 65 -5.56 -15.11 4.30
CA ASP A 65 -5.79 -16.56 4.25
C ASP A 65 -6.02 -17.17 5.66
N GLN A 66 -6.10 -16.34 6.71
CA GLN A 66 -6.36 -16.84 8.04
C GLN A 66 -7.85 -17.16 8.23
N SER A 67 -8.12 -18.31 8.86
CA SER A 67 -9.50 -18.70 9.24
C SER A 67 -10.06 -17.72 10.27
N GLU A 68 -11.39 -17.57 10.33
CA GLU A 68 -12.09 -16.67 11.27
C GLU A 68 -11.70 -16.91 12.75
N ASP A 69 -11.21 -18.09 13.10
CA ASP A 69 -10.71 -18.45 14.43
C ASP A 69 -9.29 -17.91 14.75
N ALA A 70 -8.60 -17.30 13.80
CA ALA A 70 -7.28 -16.74 14.01
C ALA A 70 -7.38 -15.36 14.68
N ALA A 71 -6.57 -15.15 15.72
CA ALA A 71 -6.49 -13.87 16.43
C ALA A 71 -5.80 -12.80 15.56
N VAL A 72 -6.56 -12.24 14.62
CA VAL A 72 -6.14 -11.11 13.80
C VAL A 72 -6.02 -9.87 14.69
N PRO A 73 -4.83 -9.25 14.80
CA PRO A 73 -4.64 -8.08 15.65
C PRO A 73 -5.34 -6.85 15.06
N GLU A 74 -5.82 -5.95 15.91
CA GLU A 74 -6.42 -4.69 15.44
C GLU A 74 -5.40 -3.80 14.73
N PHE A 75 -5.73 -3.34 13.52
CA PHE A 75 -4.94 -2.36 12.78
C PHE A 75 -5.27 -0.94 13.29
N LYS A 76 -4.30 -0.30 13.94
CA LYS A 76 -4.50 1.00 14.60
C LYS A 76 -4.12 2.15 13.67
N ILE A 77 -5.11 2.94 13.28
CA ILE A 77 -4.91 4.13 12.47
C ILE A 77 -4.77 5.36 13.37
N PRO A 78 -3.71 6.16 13.22
CA PRO A 78 -3.59 7.42 13.94
C PRO A 78 -4.75 8.37 13.58
N THR A 79 -5.44 8.91 14.59
CA THR A 79 -6.66 9.71 14.38
C THR A 79 -6.39 10.98 13.56
N HIS A 80 -5.20 11.56 13.66
CA HIS A 80 -4.83 12.76 12.89
C HIS A 80 -4.67 12.48 11.39
N LEU A 81 -4.49 11.22 10.98
CA LEU A 81 -4.34 10.81 9.58
C LEU A 81 -5.63 10.23 8.98
N ALA A 82 -6.64 9.93 9.80
CA ALA A 82 -7.77 9.10 9.41
C ALA A 82 -8.55 9.62 8.18
N LEU A 83 -8.79 10.93 8.09
CA LEU A 83 -9.54 11.52 6.97
C LEU A 83 -8.74 11.48 5.67
N GLU A 84 -7.45 11.80 5.73
CA GLU A 84 -6.61 11.81 4.53
C GLU A 84 -6.31 10.39 4.06
N LEU A 85 -6.01 9.48 5.00
CA LEU A 85 -5.84 8.07 4.72
C LEU A 85 -7.08 7.46 4.07
N LEU A 86 -8.29 7.83 4.50
CA LEU A 86 -9.53 7.37 3.87
C LEU A 86 -9.60 7.75 2.38
N VAL A 87 -9.25 8.99 2.05
CA VAL A 87 -9.25 9.47 0.65
C VAL A 87 -8.16 8.75 -0.18
N LYS A 88 -6.97 8.53 0.40
CA LYS A 88 -5.88 7.83 -0.28
C LYS A 88 -6.15 6.32 -0.42
N ALA A 89 -6.82 5.70 0.55
CA ALA A 89 -7.24 4.30 0.49
C ALA A 89 -8.30 4.09 -0.59
N ASP A 90 -9.31 4.97 -0.66
CA ASP A 90 -10.30 4.97 -1.75
C ASP A 90 -9.65 5.12 -3.12
N PHE A 91 -8.67 6.02 -3.26
CA PHE A 91 -7.88 6.16 -4.49
C PHE A 91 -7.12 4.87 -4.86
N LEU A 92 -6.61 4.13 -3.87
CA LEU A 92 -5.88 2.88 -4.09
C LEU A 92 -6.82 1.66 -4.20
N ASP A 93 -8.12 1.83 -3.97
CA ASP A 93 -9.14 0.77 -3.97
C ASP A 93 -8.79 -0.37 -2.99
N ILE A 94 -8.53 -0.01 -1.71
CA ILE A 94 -8.13 -0.92 -0.62
C ILE A 94 -8.82 -0.64 0.72
#